data_AF-A0A6N2LM14-F1
#
_entry.id   AF-A0A6N2LM14-F1
#
_cell.length_a   1.000
_cell.length_b   1.000
_cell.length_c   1.000
_cell.angle_alpha   90.00
_cell.angle_beta   90.00
_cell.angle_gamma   90.00
#
_symmetry.space_group_name_H-M   'P 1'
#
loop_
_entity.id
_entity.type
_entity.pdbx_description
1 polymer ?
#
loop_
_entity_poly.entity_id
_entity_poly.type
_entity_poly.pdbx_seq_one_letter_code
_entity_poly.pdbx_strand_id
1 'polypeptide(L)'
;MDLLHEKPLKIHLVNSTESPEFTHLTQSLTRSSIIGLDAEWKPIRGQNHQPTFPTVSLLQLACQLDHDSDESETFLLDMHSVPLPSIWELLRETFVSPDILKLGFKFKQDLVYLSSTFCLQGCDPGFDKVEPYLDIATIYYQMQHKQQGRKGPKETKSLATICKEVLGISLSKGCYIYNQNNQMTGFFQIS
;
A
#
# COMPACT_ATOMS: atom_id res chain seq x y z
N MET A 1 -21.38 -19.71 18.36
CA MET A 1 -20.72 -19.27 17.11
C MET A 1 -21.14 -17.83 16.93
N ASP A 2 -20.34 -16.92 17.45
CA ASP A 2 -20.67 -15.50 17.41
C ASP A 2 -20.21 -14.97 16.05
N LEU A 3 -21.19 -14.50 15.27
CA LEU A 3 -20.99 -13.68 14.10
C LEU A 3 -20.33 -12.39 14.60
N LEU A 4 -19.00 -12.31 14.48
CA LEU A 4 -18.28 -11.05 14.63
C LEU A 4 -19.02 -10.02 13.77
N HIS A 5 -19.57 -8.99 14.40
CA HIS A 5 -20.04 -7.81 13.70
C HIS A 5 -18.84 -7.21 12.97
N GLU A 6 -18.65 -7.61 11.71
CA GLU A 6 -17.66 -7.01 10.84
C GLU A 6 -18.02 -5.54 10.70
N LYS A 7 -17.22 -4.71 11.38
CA LYS A 7 -17.31 -3.28 11.23
C LYS A 7 -17.00 -2.96 9.76
N PRO A 8 -17.85 -2.19 9.08
CA PRO A 8 -17.61 -1.89 7.67
C PRO A 8 -16.26 -1.19 7.51
N LEU A 9 -15.46 -1.68 6.57
CA LEU A 9 -14.18 -1.05 6.22
C LEU A 9 -14.42 0.41 5.80
N LYS A 10 -13.78 1.34 6.50
CA LYS A 10 -13.82 2.76 6.16
C LYS A 10 -12.81 3.02 5.05
N ILE A 11 -13.31 3.24 3.84
CA ILE A 11 -12.50 3.50 2.65
C ILE A 11 -12.80 4.90 2.12
N HIS A 12 -11.75 5.70 1.94
CA HIS A 12 -11.82 7.08 1.47
C HIS A 12 -11.07 7.23 0.14
N LEU A 13 -11.74 7.73 -0.90
CA LEU A 13 -11.10 8.04 -2.18
C LEU A 13 -10.58 9.48 -2.16
N VAL A 14 -9.30 9.67 -2.43
CA VAL A 14 -8.62 10.97 -2.48
C VAL A 14 -8.25 11.26 -3.94
N ASN A 15 -8.94 12.21 -4.55
CA ASN A 15 -8.76 12.60 -5.96
C ASN A 15 -8.48 14.10 -6.15
N SER A 16 -8.42 14.88 -5.07
CA SER A 16 -8.16 16.31 -5.07
C SER A 16 -7.58 16.75 -3.72
N THR A 17 -6.72 17.76 -3.68
CA THR A 17 -6.20 18.34 -2.43
C THR A 17 -7.18 19.22 -1.70
N GLU A 18 -8.24 19.68 -2.37
CA GLU A 18 -9.27 20.55 -1.78
C GLU A 18 -10.42 19.74 -1.16
N SER A 19 -10.31 18.41 -1.15
CA SER A 19 -11.38 17.52 -0.68
C SER A 19 -11.32 17.28 0.83
N PRO A 20 -12.46 17.02 1.49
CA PRO A 20 -12.46 16.62 2.89
C PRO A 20 -11.69 15.31 3.11
N GLU A 21 -11.65 14.41 2.12
CA GLU A 21 -10.88 13.16 2.17
C GLU A 21 -9.36 13.41 2.18
N PHE A 22 -8.86 14.44 1.48
CA PHE A 22 -7.44 14.81 1.56
C PHE A 22 -7.08 15.43 2.91
N THR A 23 -7.96 16.27 3.45
CA THR A 23 -7.80 16.79 4.82
C THR A 23 -7.78 15.64 5.82
N HIS A 24 -8.67 14.67 5.65
CA HIS A 24 -8.76 13.49 6.49
C HIS A 24 -7.50 12.62 6.39
N LEU A 25 -7.01 12.35 5.18
CA LEU A 25 -5.75 11.63 4.94
C LEU A 25 -4.60 12.28 5.71
N THR A 26 -4.44 13.60 5.61
CA THR A 26 -3.35 14.33 6.26
C THR A 26 -3.43 14.21 7.79
N GLN A 27 -4.63 14.32 8.35
CA GLN A 27 -4.86 14.12 9.78
C GLN A 27 -4.62 12.67 10.21
N SER A 28 -4.98 11.70 9.36
CA SER A 28 -4.82 10.30 9.69
C SER A 28 -3.36 9.87 9.64
N LEU A 29 -2.59 10.31 8.64
CA LEU A 29 -1.15 10.05 8.56
C LEU A 29 -0.38 10.66 9.73
N THR A 30 -0.73 11.86 10.17
CA THR A 30 -0.06 12.54 11.29
C THR A 30 -0.36 11.90 12.66
N ARG A 31 -1.48 11.19 12.78
CA ARG A 31 -1.90 10.52 14.02
C ARG A 31 -1.59 9.03 14.06
N SER A 32 -1.21 8.44 12.93
CA SER A 32 -0.99 7.00 12.83
C SER A 32 0.34 6.59 13.43
N SER A 33 0.34 5.52 14.22
CA SER A 33 1.58 4.85 14.65
C SER A 33 1.99 3.73 13.69
N ILE A 34 1.04 3.23 12.89
CA ILE A 34 1.26 2.19 11.88
C ILE A 34 0.52 2.60 10.60
N ILE A 35 1.22 2.45 9.47
CA ILE A 35 0.60 2.53 8.15
C ILE A 35 0.90 1.28 7.32
N GLY A 36 -0.10 0.77 6.62
CA GLY A 36 0.04 -0.23 5.57
C GLY A 36 0.08 0.45 4.20
N LEU A 37 0.95 -0.03 3.31
CA LEU A 37 1.10 0.49 1.96
C LEU A 37 0.98 -0.62 0.92
N ASP A 38 0.24 -0.34 -0.15
CA ASP A 38 0.20 -1.11 -1.39
C ASP A 38 0.01 -0.16 -2.58
N ALA A 39 0.49 -0.54 -3.76
CA ALA A 39 0.39 0.30 -4.95
C ALA A 39 -0.03 -0.51 -6.18
N GLU A 40 -0.85 0.11 -7.02
CA GLU A 40 -1.36 -0.51 -8.24
C GLU A 40 -0.87 0.27 -9.46
N TRP A 41 -0.25 -0.44 -10.41
CA TRP A 41 0.25 0.13 -11.67
C TRP A 41 -0.15 -0.75 -12.85
N LYS A 42 -0.28 -0.13 -14.02
CA LYS A 42 -0.53 -0.87 -15.25
C LYS A 42 0.78 -1.46 -15.78
N PRO A 43 0.83 -2.75 -16.16
CA PRO A 43 2.00 -3.31 -16.79
C PRO A 43 2.23 -2.65 -18.17
N ILE A 44 3.48 -2.28 -18.45
CA ILE A 44 3.86 -1.72 -19.74
C ILE A 44 3.79 -2.84 -20.79
N ARG A 45 2.77 -2.80 -21.65
CA ARG A 45 2.65 -3.69 -22.81
C ARG A 45 3.22 -2.96 -24.01
N GLY A 46 4.44 -3.35 -24.38
CA GLY A 46 5.22 -2.92 -25.54
C GLY A 46 4.66 -1.77 -26.39
N GLN A 47 5.17 -0.56 -26.18
CA GLN A 47 5.22 0.49 -27.19
C GLN A 47 6.54 1.25 -27.04
N ASN A 48 7.40 1.10 -28.05
CA ASN A 48 8.69 1.76 -28.27
C ASN A 48 9.83 1.37 -27.29
N HIS A 49 11.03 1.25 -27.84
CA HIS A 49 12.28 0.75 -27.23
C HIS A 49 12.86 1.63 -26.10
N GLN A 50 12.03 2.33 -25.33
CA GLN A 50 12.45 3.12 -24.18
C GLN A 50 12.07 2.40 -22.89
N PRO A 51 13.02 2.04 -22.01
CA PRO A 51 12.72 1.47 -20.71
C PRO A 51 12.10 2.57 -19.83
N THR A 52 10.79 2.69 -19.89
CA THR A 52 10.02 3.54 -18.97
C THR A 52 9.62 2.70 -17.76
N PHE A 53 9.64 3.31 -16.58
CA PHE A 53 9.07 2.67 -15.38
C PHE A 53 7.54 2.75 -15.46
N PRO A 54 6.80 1.72 -15.01
CA PRO A 54 5.36 1.80 -14.89
C PRO A 54 4.95 2.96 -13.98
N THR A 55 3.91 3.71 -14.36
CA THR A 55 3.33 4.74 -13.50
C THR A 55 2.34 4.12 -12.53
N VAL A 56 2.47 4.50 -11.26
CA VAL A 56 1.51 4.14 -10.22
C VAL A 56 0.20 4.85 -10.52
N SER A 57 -0.89 4.09 -10.55
CA SER A 57 -2.24 4.58 -10.84
C SER A 57 -3.04 4.81 -9.56
N LEU A 58 -2.83 3.96 -8.55
CA LEU A 58 -3.50 4.04 -7.26
C LEU A 58 -2.48 3.73 -6.16
N LEU A 59 -2.43 4.57 -5.14
CA LEU A 59 -1.69 4.30 -3.91
C LEU A 59 -2.68 4.04 -2.77
N GLN A 60 -2.48 2.95 -2.04
CA GLN A 60 -3.33 2.56 -0.93
C GLN A 60 -2.59 2.77 0.38
N LEU A 61 -3.24 3.43 1.33
CA LEU A 61 -2.69 3.72 2.66
C LEU A 61 -3.70 3.30 3.72
N ALA A 62 -3.40 2.24 4.47
CA ALA A 62 -4.17 1.83 5.63
C ALA A 62 -3.57 2.44 6.90
N CYS A 63 -4.32 3.25 7.61
CA CYS A 63 -3.89 3.99 8.80
C CYS A 63 -4.49 3.38 10.07
N GLN A 64 -3.67 3.14 11.09
CA GLN A 64 -4.14 2.79 12.43
C GLN A 64 -4.04 4.00 13.35
N LEU A 65 -5.19 4.53 13.79
CA LEU A 65 -5.32 5.87 14.38
C LEU A 65 -5.15 5.96 15.90
N ASP A 66 -4.93 4.83 16.57
CA ASP A 66 -4.59 4.74 17.99
C ASP A 66 -4.13 3.30 18.31
N HIS A 67 -3.28 3.11 19.32
CA HIS A 67 -2.89 1.77 19.78
C HIS A 67 -4.04 1.02 20.47
N ASP A 68 -4.97 1.76 21.07
CA ASP A 68 -6.06 1.21 21.87
C ASP A 68 -7.41 1.14 21.12
N SER A 69 -7.44 1.61 19.87
CA SER A 69 -8.64 1.57 19.04
C SER A 69 -8.49 0.60 17.86
N ASP A 70 -9.50 -0.24 17.65
CA ASP A 70 -9.63 -1.07 16.44
C ASP A 70 -10.06 -0.23 15.21
N GLU A 71 -10.02 1.10 15.28
CA GLU A 71 -10.34 1.97 14.16
C GLU A 71 -9.16 2.02 13.19
N SER A 72 -9.35 1.36 12.04
CA SER A 72 -8.49 1.49 10.88
C SER A 72 -9.23 2.15 9.74
N GLU A 73 -8.51 2.97 8.98
CA GLU A 73 -9.03 3.70 7.84
C GLU A 73 -8.14 3.48 6.64
N THR A 74 -8.74 3.25 5.48
CA THR A 74 -8.01 3.04 4.23
C THR A 74 -8.26 4.20 3.30
N PHE A 75 -7.17 4.78 2.78
CA PHE A 75 -7.20 5.84 1.79
C PHE A 75 -6.73 5.29 0.45
N LEU A 76 -7.48 5.61 -0.60
CA LEU A 76 -7.16 5.31 -1.99
C LEU A 76 -6.80 6.63 -2.67
N LEU A 77 -5.53 6.85 -2.95
CA LEU A 77 -5.04 8.04 -3.63
C LEU A 77 -5.03 7.77 -5.14
N ASP A 78 -5.87 8.52 -5.87
CA ASP A 78 -5.83 8.54 -7.33
C ASP A 78 -4.66 9.41 -7.81
N MET A 79 -3.60 8.73 -8.22
CA MET A 79 -2.34 9.36 -8.64
C MET A 79 -2.45 10.15 -9.96
N HIS A 80 -3.56 9.99 -10.70
CA HIS A 80 -3.80 10.76 -11.93
C HIS A 80 -4.57 12.05 -11.67
N SER A 81 -5.41 12.07 -10.64
CA SER A 81 -6.31 13.19 -10.36
C SER A 81 -5.69 14.18 -9.36
N VAL A 82 -4.90 13.69 -8.40
CA VAL A 82 -4.21 14.55 -7.42
C VAL A 82 -2.97 15.18 -8.05
N PRO A 83 -2.75 16.50 -7.89
CA PRO A 83 -1.48 17.12 -8.24
C PRO A 83 -0.35 16.52 -7.40
N LEU A 84 0.55 15.74 -8.00
CA LEU A 84 1.58 15.04 -7.25
C LEU A 84 2.53 15.95 -6.44
N PRO A 85 2.95 17.13 -6.94
CA PRO A 85 3.79 18.03 -6.16
C PRO A 85 3.17 18.44 -4.81
N SER A 86 1.85 18.55 -4.71
CA SER A 86 1.19 18.97 -3.46
C SER A 86 1.09 17.88 -2.40
N ILE A 87 1.35 16.61 -2.74
CA ILE A 87 1.31 15.48 -1.80
C ILE A 87 2.69 14.85 -1.57
N TRP A 88 3.68 15.17 -2.39
CA TRP A 88 5.01 14.58 -2.35
C TRP A 88 5.69 14.75 -0.99
N GLU A 89 5.70 15.97 -0.43
CA GLU A 89 6.33 16.23 0.88
C GLU A 89 5.65 15.45 2.00
N LEU A 90 4.31 15.43 2.02
CA LEU A 90 3.53 14.69 3.02
C LEU A 90 3.88 13.20 3.04
N LEU A 91 3.91 12.55 1.87
CA LEU A 91 4.26 11.13 1.78
C LEU A 91 5.73 10.88 2.13
N ARG A 92 6.62 11.76 1.69
CA ARG A 92 8.06 11.64 1.98
C ARG A 92 8.30 11.71 3.49
N GLU A 93 7.73 12.69 4.17
CA GLU A 93 7.84 12.88 5.62
C GLU A 93 7.26 11.68 6.37
N THR A 94 6.09 11.20 5.95
CA THR A 94 5.46 10.00 6.52
C THR A 94 6.39 8.78 6.43
N PHE A 95 7.02 8.56 5.26
CA PHE A 95 7.84 7.37 5.04
C PHE A 95 9.19 7.41 5.77
N VAL A 96 9.74 8.59 6.06
CA VAL A 96 10.96 8.73 6.88
C VAL A 96 10.69 8.91 8.36
N SER A 97 9.43 9.13 8.75
CA SER A 97 9.06 9.38 10.15
C SER A 97 9.43 8.18 11.03
N PRO A 98 10.26 8.36 12.08
CA PRO A 98 10.64 7.28 12.98
C PRO A 98 9.48 6.78 13.85
N ASP A 99 8.44 7.61 14.02
CA ASP A 99 7.30 7.35 14.89
C ASP A 99 6.20 6.52 14.21
N ILE A 100 6.32 6.31 12.90
CA ILE A 100 5.34 5.58 12.09
C ILE A 100 5.98 4.28 11.58
N LEU A 101 5.44 3.13 11.95
CA LEU A 101 5.84 1.85 11.39
C LEU A 101 5.18 1.62 10.03
N LYS A 102 5.99 1.40 8.98
CA LYS A 102 5.50 1.11 7.62
C LYS A 102 5.39 -0.40 7.38
N LEU A 103 4.19 -0.89 7.11
CA LEU A 103 3.90 -2.28 6.75
C LEU A 103 3.68 -2.39 5.24
N GLY A 104 4.20 -3.45 4.63
CA GLY A 104 3.87 -3.81 3.26
C GLY A 104 4.33 -5.21 2.90
N PHE A 105 4.04 -5.65 1.68
CA PHE A 105 4.43 -6.97 1.18
C PHE A 105 5.32 -6.83 -0.05
N LYS A 106 6.63 -7.08 0.08
CA LYS A 106 7.61 -6.90 -1.01
C LYS A 106 7.55 -5.51 -1.67
N PHE A 107 7.11 -4.50 -0.94
CA PHE A 107 6.78 -3.16 -1.43
C PHE A 107 7.99 -2.31 -1.87
N LYS A 108 9.20 -2.86 -1.89
CA LYS A 108 10.38 -2.18 -2.43
C LYS A 108 10.18 -1.81 -3.90
N GLN A 109 9.51 -2.66 -4.68
CA GLN A 109 9.20 -2.38 -6.08
C GLN A 109 8.20 -1.23 -6.19
N ASP A 110 7.17 -1.23 -5.33
CA ASP A 110 6.14 -0.21 -5.24
C ASP A 110 6.78 1.16 -5.01
N LEU A 111 7.74 1.26 -4.07
CA LEU A 111 8.45 2.50 -3.77
C LEU A 111 9.27 3.01 -4.96
N VAL A 112 9.91 2.11 -5.71
CA VAL A 112 10.67 2.48 -6.93
C VAL A 112 9.72 3.06 -7.98
N TYR A 113 8.58 2.41 -8.21
CA TYR A 113 7.59 2.88 -9.19
C TYR A 113 6.92 4.17 -8.73
N LEU A 114 6.63 4.30 -7.44
CA LEU A 114 6.11 5.51 -6.84
C LEU A 114 7.08 6.67 -7.05
N SER A 115 8.35 6.50 -6.67
CA SER A 115 9.40 7.50 -6.88
C SER A 115 9.49 7.94 -8.34
N SER A 116 9.52 6.97 -9.28
CA SER A 116 9.55 7.27 -10.71
C SER A 116 8.31 8.04 -11.19
N THR A 117 7.13 7.77 -10.62
CA THR A 117 5.86 8.44 -10.95
C THR A 117 5.90 9.91 -10.55
N PHE A 118 6.43 10.22 -9.36
CA PHE A 118 6.61 11.59 -8.89
C PHE A 118 7.66 12.35 -9.73
N CYS A 119 8.79 11.71 -10.05
CA CYS A 119 9.82 12.31 -10.92
C CYS A 119 9.28 12.69 -12.30
N LEU A 120 8.42 11.84 -12.90
CA LEU A 120 7.79 12.13 -14.19
C LEU A 120 6.88 13.37 -14.15
N GLN A 121 6.37 13.74 -12.97
CA GLN A 121 5.59 14.96 -12.76
C GLN A 121 6.40 16.13 -12.21
N GLY A 122 7.74 16.05 -12.29
CA GLY A 122 8.65 17.15 -11.93
C GLY A 122 8.96 17.28 -10.44
N CYS A 123 8.63 16.27 -9.63
CA CYS A 123 9.07 16.21 -8.23
C CYS A 123 10.50 15.67 -8.14
N ASP A 124 11.16 15.91 -7.02
CA ASP A 124 12.47 15.32 -6.73
C ASP A 124 12.34 13.79 -6.53
N PRO A 125 13.40 13.02 -6.86
CA PRO A 125 13.50 11.63 -6.47
C PRO A 125 13.31 11.46 -4.95
N GLY A 126 12.56 10.46 -4.54
CA GLY A 126 12.30 10.18 -3.13
C GLY A 126 11.94 8.74 -2.84
N PHE A 127 11.53 8.47 -1.60
CA PHE A 127 11.11 7.16 -1.10
C PHE A 127 12.18 6.05 -1.17
N ASP A 128 13.44 6.43 -1.37
CA ASP A 128 14.63 5.59 -1.25
C ASP A 128 14.92 5.22 0.22
N LYS A 129 14.50 6.09 1.12
CA LYS A 129 14.60 5.92 2.56
C LYS A 129 13.20 5.75 3.16
N VAL A 130 12.89 4.53 3.58
CA VAL A 130 11.67 4.21 4.35
C VAL A 130 12.10 3.51 5.62
N GLU A 131 11.87 4.14 6.77
CA GLU A 131 12.23 3.59 8.08
C GLU A 131 11.36 4.21 9.19
N PRO A 132 10.99 3.45 10.24
CA PRO A 132 11.07 2.00 10.36
C PRO A 132 10.04 1.30 9.45
N TYR A 133 10.40 0.13 8.93
CA TYR A 133 9.49 -0.66 8.09
C TYR A 133 9.55 -2.14 8.41
N LEU A 134 8.50 -2.84 7.99
CA LEU A 134 8.31 -4.25 8.23
C LEU A 134 7.70 -4.90 6.97
N ASP A 135 8.51 -5.70 6.28
CA ASP A 135 8.06 -6.47 5.13
C ASP A 135 7.47 -7.81 5.59
N ILE A 136 6.18 -8.00 5.35
CA ILE A 136 5.42 -9.21 5.72
C ILE A 136 6.10 -10.47 5.19
N ALA A 137 6.64 -10.45 3.96
CA ALA A 137 7.31 -11.62 3.40
C ALA A 137 8.57 -12.00 4.20
N THR A 138 9.29 -10.99 4.71
CA THR A 138 10.51 -11.17 5.49
C THR A 138 10.19 -11.70 6.89
N ILE A 139 9.19 -11.14 7.57
CA ILE A 139 8.76 -11.65 8.90
C ILE A 139 8.32 -13.10 8.78
N TYR A 140 7.46 -13.38 7.79
CA TYR A 140 6.87 -14.70 7.62
C TYR A 140 7.96 -15.76 7.40
N TYR A 141 8.96 -15.44 6.58
CA TYR A 141 10.14 -16.29 6.39
C TYR A 141 10.91 -16.52 7.70
N GLN A 142 11.13 -15.48 8.50
CA GLN A 142 11.82 -15.60 9.80
C GLN A 142 11.02 -16.46 10.80
N MET A 143 9.69 -16.35 10.82
CA MET A 143 8.82 -17.16 11.67
C MET A 143 8.88 -18.65 11.29
N GLN A 144 8.84 -18.96 9.99
CA GLN A 144 8.97 -20.35 9.51
C GLN A 144 10.31 -20.99 9.90
N HIS A 145 11.40 -20.24 9.79
CA HIS A 145 12.73 -20.72 10.18
C HIS A 145 12.86 -21.07 11.65
N LYS A 146 12.13 -20.39 12.52
CA LYS A 146 12.09 -20.71 13.96
C LYS A 146 11.27 -21.97 14.25
N GLN A 147 10.24 -22.27 13.44
CA GLN A 147 9.36 -23.43 13.64
C GLN A 147 9.90 -24.71 13.00
N GLN A 148 10.56 -24.60 11.84
CA GLN A 148 11.09 -25.73 11.10
C GLN A 148 12.62 -25.61 11.09
N GLY A 149 13.29 -26.35 11.97
CA GLY A 149 14.77 -26.40 12.07
C GLY A 149 15.50 -26.95 10.84
N ARG A 150 14.91 -26.90 9.64
CA ARG A 150 15.48 -27.33 8.36
C ARG A 150 15.28 -26.25 7.30
N LYS A 151 16.37 -25.97 6.56
CA LYS A 151 16.37 -25.11 5.36
C LYS A 151 15.58 -25.78 4.24
N GLY A 152 14.27 -25.54 4.18
CA GLY A 152 13.49 -25.79 2.97
C GLY A 152 13.89 -24.82 1.85
N PRO A 153 13.60 -25.14 0.57
CA PRO A 153 13.86 -24.25 -0.54
C PRO A 153 13.17 -22.89 -0.32
N LYS A 154 13.83 -21.80 -0.72
CA LYS A 154 13.33 -20.40 -0.66
C LYS A 154 12.14 -20.21 -1.62
N GLU A 155 11.01 -20.82 -1.32
CA GLU A 155 9.79 -20.54 -2.06
C GLU A 155 9.08 -19.38 -1.36
N THR A 156 9.11 -18.20 -2.00
CA THR A 156 8.42 -17.04 -1.43
C THR A 156 6.92 -17.23 -1.59
N LYS A 157 6.20 -17.43 -0.49
CA LYS A 157 4.74 -17.53 -0.51
C LYS A 157 4.10 -16.20 -0.90
N SER A 158 2.93 -16.27 -1.54
CA SER A 158 2.13 -15.09 -1.87
C SER A 158 1.45 -14.50 -0.63
N LEU A 159 1.12 -13.21 -0.65
CA LEU A 159 0.39 -12.56 0.43
C LEU A 159 -0.91 -13.29 0.77
N ALA A 160 -1.68 -13.70 -0.25
CA ALA A 160 -2.92 -14.46 -0.07
C ALA A 160 -2.70 -15.78 0.69
N THR A 161 -1.59 -16.47 0.42
CA THR A 161 -1.22 -17.70 1.15
C THR A 161 -0.86 -17.37 2.60
N ILE A 162 -0.10 -16.31 2.83
CA ILE A 162 0.29 -15.87 4.18
C ILE A 162 -0.93 -15.47 4.99
N CYS A 163 -1.84 -14.66 4.45
CA CYS A 163 -3.09 -14.27 5.11
C CYS A 163 -3.93 -15.50 5.48
N LYS A 164 -4.04 -16.48 4.58
CA LYS A 164 -4.79 -17.71 4.87
C LYS A 164 -4.16 -18.53 5.98
N GLU A 165 -2.84 -18.62 6.03
CA GLU A 165 -2.13 -19.41 7.04
C GLU A 165 -2.02 -18.73 8.39
N VAL A 166 -1.85 -17.40 8.41
CA VAL A 166 -1.64 -16.63 9.65
C VAL A 166 -2.95 -16.13 10.24
N LEU A 167 -3.87 -15.65 9.39
CA LEU A 167 -5.13 -15.03 9.82
C LEU A 167 -6.34 -15.94 9.60
N GLY A 168 -6.21 -17.04 8.86
CA GLY A 168 -7.36 -17.87 8.46
C GLY A 168 -8.23 -17.25 7.36
N ILE A 169 -7.84 -16.07 6.85
CA ILE A 169 -8.62 -15.28 5.88
C ILE A 169 -8.12 -15.55 4.46
N SER A 170 -9.06 -15.78 3.53
CA SER A 170 -8.73 -15.95 2.11
C SER A 170 -8.87 -14.62 1.39
N LEU A 171 -7.76 -14.10 0.84
CA LEU A 171 -7.83 -12.92 -0.02
C LEU A 171 -8.44 -13.28 -1.38
N SER A 172 -9.50 -12.56 -1.76
CA SER A 172 -10.03 -12.63 -3.12
C SER A 172 -9.11 -11.87 -4.06
N LYS A 173 -8.57 -12.55 -5.07
CA LYS A 173 -7.79 -11.93 -6.16
C LYS A 173 -8.68 -11.29 -7.24
N GLY A 174 -10.00 -11.23 -7.00
CA GLY A 174 -11.00 -10.98 -8.04
C GLY A 174 -11.53 -9.56 -8.16
N CYS A 175 -11.11 -8.61 -7.33
CA CYS A 175 -11.63 -7.23 -7.41
C CYS A 175 -10.82 -6.41 -8.43
N TYR A 176 -11.40 -6.18 -9.60
CA TYR A 176 -10.91 -5.20 -10.57
C TYR A 176 -11.74 -3.92 -10.40
N ILE A 177 -11.08 -2.79 -10.15
CA ILE A 177 -11.73 -1.48 -10.23
C ILE A 177 -11.64 -1.00 -11.68
N TYR A 178 -12.78 -0.62 -12.26
CA TYR A 178 -12.86 0.02 -13.56
C TYR A 178 -12.82 1.54 -13.36
N ASN A 179 -11.92 2.24 -14.05
CA ASN A 179 -11.98 3.70 -14.09
C ASN A 179 -13.14 4.20 -14.98
N GLN A 180 -13.41 5.51 -14.98
CA GLN A 180 -14.42 6.18 -15.85
C GLN A 180 -14.23 5.89 -17.36
N ASN A 181 -13.05 5.39 -17.78
CA ASN A 181 -12.73 4.97 -19.14
C ASN A 181 -12.76 3.44 -19.32
N ASN A 182 -13.40 2.71 -18.40
CA ASN A 182 -13.58 1.26 -18.41
C ASN A 182 -12.26 0.45 -18.45
N GLN A 183 -11.19 0.99 -17.87
CA GLN A 183 -9.87 0.34 -17.85
C GLN A 183 -9.58 -0.32 -16.50
N MET A 184 -9.08 -1.56 -16.54
CA MET A 184 -8.74 -2.39 -15.36
C MET A 184 -7.61 -1.79 -14.52
N THR A 185 -7.83 -1.70 -13.22
CA THR A 185 -6.82 -1.54 -12.16
C THR A 185 -7.09 -2.58 -11.05
N GLY A 186 -6.05 -3.26 -10.56
CA GLY A 186 -6.17 -4.31 -9.55
C GLY A 186 -6.56 -3.77 -8.18
N PHE A 187 -7.16 -4.62 -7.35
CA PHE A 187 -7.41 -4.35 -5.94
C PHE A 187 -7.35 -5.67 -5.15
N PHE A 188 -6.70 -5.66 -3.99
CA PHE A 188 -6.83 -6.73 -3.00
C PHE A 188 -7.91 -6.36 -1.99
N GLN A 189 -9.05 -7.04 -2.05
CA GLN A 189 -10.06 -6.94 -1.00
C GLN A 189 -9.92 -8.12 -0.04
N ILE A 190 -9.85 -7.81 1.26
CA ILE A 190 -10.04 -8.80 2.32
C ILE A 190 -11.53 -9.14 2.32
N SER A 191 -11.86 -10.42 2.13
CA SER A 191 -13.21 -10.96 2.05
C SER A 191 -13.45 -12.00 3.12
#